data_AF-A0A1W9VPJ6-F1
#
_entry.id   AF-A0A1W9VPJ6-F1
#
_cell.length_a   1.000
_cell.length_b   1.000
_cell.length_c   1.000
_cell.angle_alpha   90.00
_cell.angle_beta   90.00
_cell.angle_gamma   90.00
#
_symmetry.space_group_name_H-M   'P 1'
#
loop_
_entity.id
_entity.type
_entity.pdbx_description
1 polymer ?
#
loop_
_entity_poly.entity_id
_entity_poly.type
_entity_poly.pdbx_seq_one_letter_code
_entity_poly.pdbx_strand_id
1 'polypeptide(L)'
;MPESGFIFTLNNNKPLTPQRLTEAFYRAIEKMGITKEQKEQRKLTFHSFRHFLVTYLRGKGVTDAEITSITGQKTIKVIDDYTRFDKLQNHNVVATLDSI
;
A
#
# COMPACT_ATOMS: atom_id res chain seq x y z
N MET A 1 -6.25 26.58 11.14
CA MET A 1 -5.66 25.28 11.52
C MET A 1 -6.40 24.79 12.77
N PRO A 2 -6.79 23.51 12.90
CA PRO A 2 -7.36 23.00 14.15
C PRO A 2 -6.38 23.27 15.30
N GLU A 3 -6.89 23.65 16.48
CA GLU A 3 -6.10 24.10 17.63
C GLU A 3 -5.02 23.09 18.08
N SER A 4 -5.23 21.80 17.80
CA SER A 4 -4.31 20.73 18.16
C SER A 4 -3.16 20.52 17.16
N GLY A 5 -3.18 21.16 15.98
CA GLY A 5 -2.17 20.97 14.93
C GLY A 5 -2.26 19.63 14.18
N PHE A 6 -3.22 18.76 14.50
CA PHE A 6 -3.45 17.49 13.81
C PHE A 6 -4.56 17.62 12.77
N ILE A 7 -4.33 17.06 11.58
CA ILE A 7 -5.34 17.02 10.50
C ILE A 7 -6.45 16.01 10.81
N PHE A 8 -6.09 14.85 11.38
CA PHE A 8 -7.04 13.79 11.72
C PHE A 8 -7.34 13.79 13.21
N THR A 9 -8.55 14.21 13.56
CA THR A 9 -9.04 14.25 14.94
C THR A 9 -10.35 13.48 15.08
N LEU A 10 -10.64 13.07 16.31
CA LEU A 10 -11.95 12.58 16.73
C LEU A 10 -12.86 13.77 17.06
N ASN A 11 -14.17 13.53 17.20
CA ASN A 11 -15.18 14.56 17.49
C ASN A 11 -14.91 15.42 18.75
N ASN A 12 -14.00 14.98 19.62
CA ASN A 12 -13.56 15.71 20.81
C ASN A 12 -12.21 16.43 20.61
N ASN A 13 -11.82 16.72 19.35
CA ASN A 13 -10.54 17.32 18.94
C ASN A 13 -9.28 16.54 19.37
N LYS A 14 -9.42 15.31 19.87
CA LYS A 14 -8.28 14.46 20.19
C LYS A 14 -7.68 13.89 18.90
N PRO A 15 -6.35 13.78 18.78
CA PRO A 15 -5.71 13.17 17.63
C PRO A 15 -6.21 11.74 17.41
N LEU A 16 -6.39 11.37 16.13
CA LEU A 16 -6.71 10.00 15.78
C LEU A 16 -5.53 9.07 16.11
N THR A 17 -5.79 7.99 16.85
CA THR A 17 -4.75 7.02 17.19
C THR A 17 -4.70 5.87 16.16
N PRO A 18 -3.55 5.19 16.01
CA PRO A 18 -3.43 4.03 15.11
C PRO A 18 -4.41 2.90 15.42
N GLN A 19 -4.71 2.68 16.71
CA GLN A 19 -5.68 1.69 17.14
C GLN A 19 -7.08 2.04 16.61
N ARG A 20 -7.53 3.29 16.78
CA ARG A 20 -8.85 3.75 16.33
C ARG A 20 -9.00 3.68 14.81
N LEU A 21 -7.92 3.98 14.08
CA LEU A 21 -7.85 3.83 12.63
C LEU A 21 -7.99 2.36 12.21
N THR A 22 -7.29 1.45 12.89
CA THR A 22 -7.36 0.00 12.63
C THR A 22 -8.76 -0.56 12.91
N GLU A 23 -9.37 -0.17 14.03
CA GLU A 23 -10.75 -0.56 14.37
C GLU A 23 -11.76 -0.03 13.32
N ALA A 24 -11.59 1.22 12.86
CA ALA A 24 -12.45 1.79 11.84
C ALA A 24 -12.30 1.06 10.49
N PHE A 25 -11.08 0.70 10.13
CA PHE A 25 -10.80 -0.09 8.94
C PHE A 25 -11.44 -1.48 8.98
N TYR A 26 -11.35 -2.19 10.10
CA TYR A 26 -11.99 -3.51 10.22
C TYR A 26 -13.52 -3.42 10.17
N ARG A 27 -14.12 -2.42 10.81
CA ARG A 27 -15.56 -2.16 10.67
C ARG A 27 -15.97 -1.87 9.23
N ALA A 28 -15.13 -1.16 8.47
CA ALA A 28 -15.41 -0.88 7.06
C ALA A 28 -15.35 -2.16 6.20
N ILE A 29 -14.35 -3.01 6.42
CA ILE A 29 -14.21 -4.31 5.75
C ILE A 29 -15.41 -5.22 6.03
N GLU A 30 -15.83 -5.32 7.29
CA GLU A 30 -17.01 -6.11 7.67
C GLU A 30 -18.29 -5.60 6.99
N LYS A 31 -18.47 -4.27 6.92
CA LYS A 31 -19.59 -3.64 6.21
C LYS A 31 -19.57 -3.91 4.70
N MET A 32 -18.41 -4.16 4.12
CA MET A 32 -18.27 -4.58 2.72
C MET A 32 -18.57 -6.07 2.51
N GLY A 33 -18.95 -6.80 3.56
CA GLY A 33 -19.26 -8.23 3.50
C GLY A 33 -18.04 -9.14 3.56
N ILE A 34 -16.87 -8.63 3.93
CA ILE A 34 -15.66 -9.44 4.11
C ILE A 34 -15.64 -9.95 5.55
N THR A 35 -15.70 -11.27 5.72
CA THR A 35 -15.67 -11.89 7.06
C THR A 35 -14.29 -11.78 7.69
N LYS A 36 -14.21 -12.01 9.01
CA LYS A 36 -12.94 -12.07 9.72
C LYS A 36 -12.01 -13.14 9.14
N GLU A 37 -12.55 -14.30 8.81
CA GLU A 37 -11.80 -15.43 8.21
C GLU A 37 -11.23 -15.01 6.86
N GLN A 38 -12.04 -14.39 6.00
CA GLN A 38 -11.58 -13.89 4.70
C GLN A 38 -10.53 -12.79 4.86
N LYS A 39 -10.69 -11.90 5.84
CA LYS A 39 -9.71 -10.85 6.16
C LYS A 39 -8.36 -11.47 6.55
N GLU A 40 -8.35 -12.48 7.42
CA GLU A 40 -7.13 -13.17 7.83
C GLU A 40 -6.50 -13.95 6.67
N GLN A 41 -7.30 -14.70 5.90
CA GLN A 41 -6.83 -15.43 4.71
C GLN A 41 -6.17 -14.50 3.68
N ARG A 42 -6.75 -13.31 3.49
CA ARG A 42 -6.26 -12.28 2.56
C ARG A 42 -5.21 -11.35 3.20
N LYS A 43 -4.90 -11.52 4.49
CA LYS A 43 -3.99 -10.68 5.28
C LYS A 43 -4.30 -9.17 5.19
N LEU A 44 -5.59 -8.81 5.20
CA LEU A 44 -6.02 -7.42 5.11
C LEU A 44 -5.77 -6.68 6.43
N THR A 45 -4.97 -5.62 6.36
CA THR A 45 -4.65 -4.72 7.47
C THR A 45 -4.66 -3.29 6.97
N PHE A 46 -4.69 -2.27 7.83
CA PHE A 46 -4.55 -0.90 7.34
C PHE A 46 -3.21 -0.69 6.59
N HIS A 47 -2.17 -1.41 7.00
CA HIS A 47 -0.86 -1.39 6.32
C HIS A 47 -0.87 -2.05 4.93
N SER A 48 -1.85 -2.91 4.60
CA SER A 48 -1.94 -3.52 3.27
C SER A 48 -2.17 -2.50 2.16
N PHE A 49 -2.71 -1.30 2.47
CA PHE A 49 -2.76 -0.20 1.50
C PHE A 49 -1.37 0.29 1.09
N ARG A 50 -0.40 0.32 2.00
CA ARG A 50 0.98 0.69 1.67
C ARG A 50 1.63 -0.35 0.78
N HIS A 51 1.40 -1.63 1.06
CA HIS A 51 1.84 -2.72 0.19
C HIS A 51 1.20 -2.62 -1.21
N PHE A 52 -0.11 -2.36 -1.28
CA PHE A 52 -0.81 -2.13 -2.54
C PHE A 52 -0.23 -0.96 -3.33
N LEU A 53 0.02 0.19 -2.69
CA LEU A 53 0.60 1.37 -3.33
C LEU A 53 1.97 1.05 -3.97
N VAL A 54 2.84 0.36 -3.23
CA VAL A 54 4.17 -0.04 -3.75
C VAL A 54 4.02 -0.93 -4.98
N THR A 55 3.22 -2.00 -4.89
CA THR A 55 2.97 -2.90 -6.02
C THR A 55 2.37 -2.18 -7.22
N TYR A 56 1.40 -1.28 -6.99
CA TYR A 56 0.73 -0.52 -8.04
C TYR A 56 1.69 0.40 -8.78
N LEU A 57 2.50 1.19 -8.06
CA LEU A 57 3.47 2.10 -8.65
C LEU A 57 4.54 1.34 -9.44
N ARG A 58 5.00 0.21 -8.90
CA ARG A 58 5.98 -0.63 -9.58
C ARG A 58 5.44 -1.22 -10.87
N GLY A 59 4.20 -1.73 -10.85
CA GLY A 59 3.51 -2.19 -12.07
C GLY A 59 3.22 -1.09 -13.10
N LYS A 60 3.37 0.19 -12.72
CA LYS A 60 3.32 1.34 -13.64
C LYS A 60 4.69 1.77 -14.15
N GLY A 61 5.76 1.07 -13.79
CA GLY A 61 7.13 1.37 -14.20
C GLY A 61 7.78 2.52 -13.42
N VAL A 62 7.21 2.92 -12.28
CA VAL A 62 7.84 3.91 -11.39
C VAL A 62 9.08 3.30 -10.76
N THR A 63 10.17 4.05 -10.71
CA THR A 63 11.45 3.52 -10.24
C THR A 63 11.42 3.25 -8.73
N ASP A 64 12.21 2.28 -8.27
CA ASP A 64 12.32 1.96 -6.84
C ASP A 64 12.81 3.17 -6.02
N ALA A 65 13.61 4.06 -6.61
CA ALA A 65 14.05 5.31 -6.00
C ALA A 65 12.88 6.28 -5.74
N GLU A 66 11.97 6.44 -6.71
CA GLU A 66 10.78 7.26 -6.55
C GLU A 66 9.81 6.64 -5.54
N ILE A 67 9.61 5.32 -5.61
CA ILE A 67 8.73 4.59 -4.66
C ILE A 67 9.25 4.70 -3.22
N THR A 68 10.57 4.55 -2.99
CA THR A 68 11.17 4.71 -1.66
C THR A 68 11.04 6.14 -1.14
N SER A 69 11.19 7.14 -2.03
CA SER A 69 10.97 8.56 -1.70
C SER A 69 9.53 8.84 -1.27
N ILE A 70 8.54 8.35 -2.03
CA ILE A 70 7.11 8.50 -1.70
C ILE A 70 6.75 7.79 -0.40
N THR A 71 7.26 6.57 -0.20
CA THR A 71 6.87 5.73 0.92
C THR A 71 7.73 5.93 2.16
N GLY A 72 8.86 6.64 2.08
CA GLY A 72 9.80 6.83 3.19
C GLY A 72 10.46 5.53 3.67
N GLN A 73 10.57 4.50 2.83
CA GLN A 73 11.26 3.26 3.18
C GLN A 73 12.78 3.45 3.09
N LYS A 74 13.52 3.03 4.12
CA LYS A 74 14.98 3.15 4.18
C LYS A 74 15.72 2.04 3.43
N THR A 75 15.05 0.94 3.07
CA THR A 75 15.71 -0.25 2.51
C THR A 75 14.95 -0.80 1.31
N ILE A 76 15.64 -0.88 0.17
CA ILE A 76 15.13 -1.41 -1.12
C ILE A 76 14.71 -2.88 -1.03
N LYS A 77 15.26 -3.66 -0.07
CA LYS A 77 14.96 -5.08 0.12
C LYS A 77 13.47 -5.42 0.31
N VAL A 78 12.66 -4.48 0.83
CA VAL A 78 11.21 -4.71 0.99
C VAL A 78 10.46 -4.56 -0.34
N ILE A 79 11.04 -3.84 -1.31
CA ILE A 79 10.42 -3.67 -2.63
C ILE A 79 10.59 -4.95 -3.48
N ASP A 80 11.69 -5.67 -3.31
CA ASP A 80 12.01 -6.88 -4.08
C ASP A 80 11.04 -8.05 -3.83
N ASP A 81 10.39 -8.11 -2.66
CA ASP A 81 9.33 -9.09 -2.39
C ASP A 81 8.08 -8.88 -3.28
N TYR A 82 7.91 -7.70 -3.89
CA TYR A 82 6.83 -7.43 -4.86
C TYR A 82 7.17 -7.83 -6.30
N THR A 83 8.41 -8.23 -6.59
CA THR A 83 8.90 -8.59 -7.95
C THR A 83 8.15 -9.79 -8.56
N ARG A 84 7.35 -10.52 -7.77
CA ARG A 84 6.58 -11.70 -8.25
C ARG A 84 5.45 -11.34 -9.22
N PHE A 85 5.03 -10.08 -9.34
CA PHE A 85 4.01 -9.64 -10.29
C PHE A 85 4.52 -9.42 -11.74
N ASP A 86 5.83 -9.23 -11.94
CA ASP A 86 6.39 -8.87 -13.26
C ASP A 86 6.53 -10.03 -14.25
N LYS A 87 6.36 -11.28 -13.81
CA LYS A 87 6.48 -12.43 -14.73
C LYS A 87 5.37 -12.52 -15.80
N LEU A 88 4.33 -11.67 -15.73
CA LEU A 88 3.22 -11.66 -16.68
C LEU A 88 3.21 -10.47 -17.66
N GLN A 89 4.21 -9.58 -17.62
CA GLN A 89 4.28 -8.40 -18.50
C GLN A 89 5.49 -8.38 -19.46
N ASN A 90 6.44 -9.32 -19.34
CA ASN A 90 7.66 -9.35 -20.15
C ASN A 90 7.48 -10.00 -21.54
N HIS A 91 6.44 -9.64 -22.29
CA HIS A 91 6.31 -10.08 -23.69
C HIS A 91 6.75 -9.01 -24.71
N ASN A 92 7.16 -7.82 -24.27
CA ASN A 92 7.46 -6.68 -25.17
C ASN A 92 8.90 -6.15 -25.14
N VAL A 93 9.78 -6.58 -24.24
CA VAL A 93 11.14 -6.00 -24.13
C VAL A 93 12.18 -6.72 -25.00
N VAL A 94 11.94 -8.00 -25.34
CA VAL A 94 12.87 -8.78 -26.19
C VAL A 94 12.84 -8.27 -27.64
N ALA A 95 11.70 -7.78 -28.12
CA ALA A 95 11.55 -7.34 -29.52
C ALA A 95 12.37 -6.08 -29.88
N THR A 96 12.73 -5.24 -28.90
CA THR A 96 13.47 -3.98 -29.16
C THR A 96 14.99 -4.12 -29.13
N LEU A 97 15.54 -5.25 -28.67
CA LEU A 97 17.00 -5.46 -28.62
C LEU A 97 17.55 -6.23 -29.83
N ASP A 98 16.69 -6.93 -30.58
CA ASP A 98 17.09 -7.63 -31.82
C ASP A 98 17.05 -6.73 -33.07
N SER A 99 16.82 -5.42 -32.89
CA SER A 99 16.67 -4.43 -33.98
C SER A 99 17.77 -3.35 -34.02
N ILE A 100 18.92 -3.58 -33.38
CA ILE A 100 20.12 -2.71 -33.48
C ILE A 100 21.31 -3.53 -33.99
#